data_AF-A0A2T0HMW5-F1
#
_entry.id   AF-A0A2T0HMW5-F1
#
_cell.length_a   1.000
_cell.length_b   1.000
_cell.length_c   1.000
_cell.angle_alpha   90.00
_cell.angle_beta   90.00
_cell.angle_gamma   90.00
#
_symmetry.space_group_name_H-M   'P 1'
#
loop_
_entity.id
_entity.type
_entity.pdbx_description
1 polymer ?
#
loop_
_entity_poly.entity_id
_entity_poly.type
_entity_poly.pdbx_seq_one_letter_code
_entity_poly.pdbx_strand_id
1 'polypeptide(L)' 'MSIDQEEIEGFELVFSVQIDEGRMLELLVDEIFSGDCVWQITNASGQVLERSEIYQDQAHCLRDGLNKALK' A
#
# COMPACT_ATOMS: atom_id res chain seq x y z
N MET A 1 -8.63 11.90 -10.61
CA MET A 1 -8.08 10.66 -11.16
C MET A 1 -8.48 9.58 -10.18
N SER A 2 -9.53 8.84 -10.53
CA SER A 2 -9.95 7.66 -9.78
C SER A 2 -8.87 6.62 -10.03
N ILE A 3 -8.15 6.20 -8.99
CA ILE A 3 -7.22 5.08 -9.13
C ILE A 3 -8.12 3.85 -9.28
N ASP A 4 -8.15 3.29 -10.48
CA ASP A 4 -9.06 2.21 -10.84
C ASP A 4 -8.84 1.01 -9.91
N GLN A 5 -9.93 0.58 -9.25
CA GLN A 5 -9.92 -0.56 -8.32
C GLN A 5 -9.62 -1.90 -9.01
N GLU A 6 -9.64 -1.94 -10.35
CA GLU A 6 -9.39 -3.15 -11.14
C GLU A 6 -7.91 -3.59 -11.13
N GLU A 7 -6.94 -2.70 -10.82
CA GLU A 7 -5.51 -3.04 -10.83
C GLU A 7 -5.02 -3.86 -9.62
N ILE A 8 -5.89 -4.19 -8.66
CA ILE A 8 -5.51 -4.92 -7.43
C ILE A 8 -6.32 -6.20 -7.22
N GLU A 9 -6.97 -6.74 -8.26
CA GLU A 9 -7.50 -8.10 -8.13
C GLU A 9 -6.35 -9.08 -7.84
N GLY A 10 -6.24 -9.53 -6.58
CA GLY A 10 -5.26 -10.52 -6.14
C GLY A 10 -4.31 -10.06 -5.02
N PHE A 11 -4.17 -8.75 -4.74
CA PHE A 11 -3.34 -8.34 -3.61
C PHE A 11 -4.16 -8.32 -2.31
N GLU A 12 -3.60 -8.90 -1.26
CA GLU A 12 -4.18 -8.92 0.07
C GLU A 12 -3.42 -7.99 1.01
N LEU A 13 -4.13 -7.39 1.97
CA LEU A 13 -3.53 -6.55 2.99
C LEU A 13 -2.74 -7.44 3.98
N VAL A 14 -1.41 -7.28 3.99
CA VAL A 14 -0.54 -8.08 4.87
C VAL A 14 -0.07 -7.27 6.08
N PHE A 15 0.02 -5.94 5.93
CA PHE A 15 0.53 -5.07 6.99
C PHE A 15 -0.17 -3.71 6.98
N SER A 16 -0.47 -3.17 8.16
CA SER A 16 -1.04 -1.83 8.32
C SER A 16 -0.44 -1.14 9.54
N VAL A 17 0.00 0.10 9.38
CA VAL A 17 0.58 0.93 10.43
C VAL A 17 -0.06 2.30 10.43
N GLN A 18 -0.43 2.77 11.62
CA GLN A 18 -0.89 4.14 11.80
C GLN A 18 0.29 5.11 11.70
N ILE A 19 0.18 6.07 10.79
CA ILE A 19 1.18 7.14 10.61
C ILE A 19 0.86 8.29 11.57
N ASP A 20 -0.40 8.72 11.60
CA ASP A 20 -0.94 9.78 12.48
C ASP A 20 -2.45 9.60 12.74
N GLU A 21 -3.10 10.58 13.36
CA GLU A 21 -4.52 10.52 13.72
C GLU A 21 -5.47 10.35 12.52
N GLY A 22 -5.01 10.61 11.29
CA GLY A 22 -5.85 10.56 10.10
C GLY A 22 -5.39 9.60 9.01
N ARG A 23 -4.17 9.04 9.10
CA ARG A 23 -3.54 8.30 8.00
C ARG A 23 -2.97 6.94 8.44
N MET A 24 -3.19 5.94 7.61
CA MET A 24 -2.63 4.60 7.73
C MET A 24 -1.73 4.31 6.52
N LEU A 25 -0.58 3.67 6.75
CA LEU A 25 0.22 3.03 5.70
C LEU A 25 -0.15 1.56 5.64
N GLU A 26 -0.50 1.09 4.46
CA GLU A 26 -0.90 -0.29 4.19
C GLU A 26 0.04 -0.90 3.17
N LEU A 27 0.49 -2.14 3.40
CA LEU A 27 1.23 -2.94 2.45
C LEU A 27 0.31 -4.06 1.96
N LEU A 28 0.11 -4.11 0.65
CA LEU A 28 -0.63 -5.16 -0.01
C LEU A 28 0.34 -6.04 -0.78
N VAL A 29 0.12 -7.36 -0.75
CA VAL A 29 0.97 -8.35 -1.42
C VAL A 29 0.08 -9.30 -2.23
N ASP A 30 0.44 -9.54 -3.48
CA ASP A 30 -0.10 -10.64 -4.28
C ASP A 30 0.52 -11.95 -3.81
N GLU A 31 -0.14 -12.60 -2.86
CA GLU A 31 0.31 -13.89 -2.32
C GLU A 31 -0.03 -15.07 -3.25
N ILE A 32 -0.83 -14.85 -4.30
CA ILE A 32 -1.38 -15.93 -5.12
C ILE A 32 -0.49 -16.22 -6.33
N PHE A 33 0.09 -15.19 -6.97
CA PHE A 33 0.76 -15.37 -8.27
C PHE A 33 2.26 -15.00 -8.29
N SER A 34 2.65 -13.85 -7.74
CA SER A 34 4.01 -13.31 -7.98
C SER A 34 4.80 -12.93 -6.74
N GLY A 35 4.15 -12.70 -5.60
CA GLY A 35 4.79 -12.07 -4.43
C GLY A 35 5.03 -10.57 -4.62
N ASP A 36 4.47 -9.98 -5.68
CA ASP A 36 4.50 -8.54 -5.92
C ASP A 36 3.79 -7.81 -4.80
N CYS A 37 4.18 -6.56 -4.56
CA CYS A 37 3.64 -5.76 -3.47
C CYS A 37 3.51 -4.29 -3.85
N VAL A 38 2.56 -3.63 -3.20
CA VAL A 38 2.32 -2.20 -3.30
C VAL A 38 2.13 -1.64 -1.89
N TRP A 39 2.53 -0.39 -1.69
CA TRP A 39 2.11 0.35 -0.51
C TRP A 39 1.01 1.34 -0.90
N GLN A 40 0.07 1.58 0.01
CA GLN A 40 -0.91 2.65 -0.12
C GLN A 40 -1.08 3.39 1.20
N ILE A 41 -1.43 4.66 1.11
CA ILE A 41 -1.82 5.46 2.27
C ILE A 41 -3.33 5.62 2.23
N THR A 42 -4.01 5.23 3.29
CA THR A 42 -5.45 5.41 3.46
C THR A 42 -5.74 6.42 4.56
N ASN A 43 -6.90 7.06 4.50
CA ASN A 43 -7.42 7.83 5.63
C ASN A 43 -8.25 6.95 6.58
N ALA A 44 -8.70 7.51 7.70
CA ALA A 44 -9.52 6.82 8.69
C ALA A 44 -10.85 6.23 8.14
N SER A 45 -11.31 6.69 6.97
CA SER A 45 -12.50 6.17 6.30
C SER A 45 -12.17 5.03 5.32
N GLY A 46 -10.91 4.60 5.24
CA GLY A 46 -10.43 3.60 4.28
C GLY A 46 -10.27 4.13 2.85
N GLN A 47 -10.36 5.44 2.65
CA GLN A 47 -10.15 6.03 1.32
C GLN A 47 -8.66 6.08 1.02
N VAL A 48 -8.27 5.51 -0.13
CA VAL A 48 -6.90 5.59 -0.66
C VAL A 48 -6.58 7.04 -1.04
N LEU A 49 -5.57 7.60 -0.39
CA LEU A 49 -5.04 8.93 -0.64
C LEU A 49 -3.90 8.88 -1.67
N GLU A 50 -3.05 7.87 -1.57
CA GLU A 50 -1.90 7.66 -2.45
C GLU A 50 -1.58 6.17 -2.53
N ARG A 51 -0.99 5.74 -3.66
CA ARG A 51 -0.53 4.37 -3.89
C ARG A 51 0.77 4.39 -4.70
N SER A 52 1.62 3.41 -4.44
CA SER A 52 2.86 3.20 -5.15
C SER A 52 2.68 2.49 -6.50
N GLU A 53 3.76 2.43 -7.28
CA GLU A 53 3.90 1.41 -8.33
C GLU A 53 4.10 0.02 -7.70
N ILE A 54 4.13 -1.03 -8.53
CA ILE A 54 4.34 -2.41 -8.09
C ILE A 54 5.83 -2.68 -7.82
N TYR A 55 6.12 -3.37 -6.72
CA TYR A 55 7.45 -3.79 -6.31
C TYR A 55 7.54 -5.32 -6.26
N GLN A 56 8.68 -5.86 -6.67
CA GLN A 56 8.99 -7.30 -6.50
C GLN A 56 9.71 -7.61 -5.18
N ASP A 57 10.15 -6.57 -4.47
CA ASP A 57 10.84 -6.69 -3.18
C ASP A 57 10.01 -6.00 -2.09
N GLN A 58 9.46 -6.81 -1.18
CA GLN A 58 8.61 -6.36 -0.08
C GLN A 58 9.34 -5.45 0.91
N ALA A 59 10.62 -5.71 1.18
CA ALA A 59 11.39 -4.87 2.08
C ALA A 59 11.63 -3.49 1.45
N HIS A 60 11.87 -3.46 0.14
CA HIS A 60 11.96 -2.21 -0.60
C HIS A 60 10.62 -1.46 -0.61
N CYS A 61 9.53 -2.15 -0.92
CA CYS A 61 8.19 -1.58 -0.95
C CYS A 61 7.82 -0.93 0.39
N LEU A 62 7.97 -1.66 1.49
CA LEU A 62 7.68 -1.16 2.82
C LEU A 62 8.56 0.05 3.18
N ARG A 63 9.87 -0.03 2.90
CA ARG A 63 10.80 1.08 3.18
C ARG A 63 10.42 2.34 2.41
N ASP A 64 10.04 2.20 1.15
CA ASP A 64 9.62 3.33 0.33
C ASP A 64 8.33 3.97 0.87
N GLY A 65 7.33 3.14 1.20
CA GLY A 65 6.08 3.59 1.81
C GLY A 65 6.30 4.32 3.13
N LEU A 66 7.17 3.81 4.00
CA LEU A 66 7.55 4.48 5.25
C LEU A 66 8.25 5.81 5.01
N ASN A 67 9.22 5.85 4.08
CA ASN A 67 9.92 7.08 3.71
C ASN A 67 8.98 8.12 3.11
N LYS A 68 7.91 7.69 2.44
CA LYS A 68 6.90 8.56 1.87
C LYS A 68 5.94 9.09 2.93
N ALA A 69 5.47 8.21 3.83
CA ALA A 69 4.54 8.54 4.90
C ALA A 69 5.13 9.50 5.96
N LEU A 70 6.44 9.37 6.23
CA LEU A 70 7.14 10.13 7.26
C LEU A 70 7.80 11.44 6.76
N LYS A 71 7.66 11.75 5.47
CA LYS A 71 8.05 13.05 4.90
C LYS A 71 6.92 14.06 5.07
#